data_AF-A0A4P7F784-F1
#
_entry.id   AF-A0A4P7F784-F1
#
_cell.length_a   1.000
_cell.length_b   1.000
_cell.length_c   1.000
_cell.angle_alpha   90.00
_cell.angle_beta   90.00
_cell.angle_gamma   90.00
#
_symmetry.space_group_name_H-M   'P 1'
#
loop_
_entity.id
_entity.type
_entity.pdbx_description
1 polymer ?
#
loop_
_entity_poly.entity_id
_entity_poly.type
_entity_poly.pdbx_seq_one_letter_code
_entity_poly.pdbx_strand_id
1 'polypeptide(L)'
;MTEMATVDDRNQDDMSRKAGCYLYVDTRLWLDNDVVHRADGPAVIFPDGVERWYLNGKEVTRDVKTYFFQNKWPVERGLDTSEKLAQFSLHFLK
;
A
#
# COMPACT_ATOMS: atom_id res chain seq x y z
N MET A 1 -4.57 -8.15 -11.97
CA MET A 1 -3.40 -7.43 -12.52
C MET A 1 -3.34 -6.13 -11.74
N THR A 2 -2.24 -5.84 -11.06
CA THR A 2 -2.16 -4.63 -10.24
C THR A 2 -1.95 -3.42 -11.13
N GLU A 3 -2.89 -2.47 -11.08
CA GLU A 3 -2.85 -1.23 -11.84
C GLU A 3 -2.50 -0.06 -10.91
N MET A 4 -1.56 0.78 -11.34
CA MET A 4 -1.23 2.02 -10.64
C MET A 4 -2.12 3.15 -11.15
N ALA A 5 -2.86 3.79 -10.25
CA ALA A 5 -3.65 4.99 -10.51
C ALA A 5 -3.06 6.20 -9.78
N THR A 6 -3.21 7.38 -10.36
CA THR A 6 -2.89 8.66 -9.70
C THR A 6 -4.18 9.45 -9.50
N VAL A 7 -4.32 10.03 -8.32
CA VAL A 7 -5.47 10.85 -7.96
C VAL A 7 -5.37 12.22 -8.60
N ASP A 8 -6.41 12.64 -9.30
CA ASP A 8 -6.60 13.99 -9.82
C ASP A 8 -7.96 14.54 -9.37
N ASP A 9 -8.22 15.82 -9.64
CA ASP A 9 -9.46 16.50 -9.22
C ASP A 9 -10.74 15.83 -9.76
N ARG A 10 -10.65 15.04 -10.84
CA ARG A 10 -11.80 14.40 -11.49
C ARG A 10 -12.13 13.04 -10.90
N ASN A 11 -11.15 12.36 -10.29
CA ASN A 11 -11.30 11.00 -9.77
C ASN A 11 -11.16 10.89 -8.24
N GLN A 12 -10.82 11.98 -7.55
CA GLN A 12 -10.52 12.00 -6.11
C GLN A 12 -11.61 11.38 -5.25
N ASP A 13 -12.87 11.72 -5.50
CA ASP A 13 -14.02 11.19 -4.77
C ASP A 13 -14.14 9.67 -4.91
N ASP A 14 -14.02 9.16 -6.14
CA ASP A 14 -14.16 7.74 -6.43
C ASP A 14 -12.98 6.95 -5.84
N MET A 15 -11.76 7.47 -5.97
CA MET A 15 -10.58 6.82 -5.39
C MET A 15 -10.61 6.86 -3.86
N SER A 16 -11.10 7.94 -3.26
CA SER A 16 -11.27 8.03 -1.80
C SER A 16 -12.31 7.04 -1.28
N ARG A 17 -13.41 6.83 -2.02
CA ARG A 17 -14.41 5.80 -1.71
C ARG A 17 -13.81 4.39 -1.80
N LYS A 18 -13.04 4.10 -2.86
CA LYS A 18 -12.36 2.80 -3.03
C LYS A 18 -11.34 2.53 -1.93
N ALA A 19 -10.55 3.53 -1.53
CA ALA A 19 -9.55 3.40 -0.47
C ALA A 19 -10.14 3.41 0.95
N GLY A 20 -11.38 3.86 1.12
CA GLY A 20 -12.00 4.04 2.44
C GLY A 20 -11.35 5.17 3.25
N CYS A 21 -10.63 6.08 2.61
CA CYS A 21 -10.01 7.25 3.25
C CYS A 21 -9.90 8.40 2.26
N TYR A 22 -9.85 9.63 2.76
CA TYR A 22 -9.66 10.82 1.91
C TYR A 22 -8.26 10.80 1.29
N LEU A 23 -8.20 10.81 -0.04
CA LEU A 23 -6.97 10.91 -0.81
C LEU A 23 -6.77 12.34 -1.30
N TYR A 24 -5.52 12.79 -1.36
CA TYR A 24 -5.17 14.09 -1.93
C TYR A 24 -4.88 13.94 -3.43
N VAL A 25 -4.97 15.04 -4.18
CA VAL A 25 -4.42 15.12 -5.54
C VAL A 25 -2.93 14.71 -5.51
N ASP A 26 -2.48 14.08 -6.59
CA ASP A 26 -1.14 13.48 -6.73
C ASP A 26 -0.87 12.25 -5.84
N THR A 27 -1.87 11.77 -5.10
CA THR A 27 -1.75 10.48 -4.40
C THR A 27 -1.66 9.36 -5.42
N ARG A 28 -0.66 8.49 -5.27
CA ARG A 28 -0.54 7.26 -6.06
C ARG A 28 -1.17 6.11 -5.30
N LEU A 29 -2.00 5.32 -5.97
CA LEU A 29 -2.58 4.11 -5.40
C LEU A 29 -2.47 2.91 -6.34
N TRP A 30 -2.46 1.71 -5.78
CA TRP A 30 -2.42 0.45 -6.51
C TRP A 30 -3.71 -0.32 -6.29
N LEU A 31 -4.32 -0.74 -7.39
CA LEU A 31 -5.58 -1.48 -7.42
C LEU A 31 -5.34 -2.87 -7.99
N ASP A 32 -5.88 -3.92 -7.37
CA ASP A 32 -5.99 -5.24 -7.96
C ASP A 32 -7.45 -5.68 -7.92
N ASN A 33 -8.04 -6.02 -9.07
CA ASN A 33 -9.46 -6.37 -9.19
C ASN A 33 -10.39 -5.36 -8.51
N ASP A 34 -10.15 -4.06 -8.77
CA ASP A 34 -10.96 -2.94 -8.28
C ASP A 34 -10.90 -2.65 -6.77
N VAL A 35 -10.03 -3.36 -6.02
CA VAL A 35 -9.74 -3.08 -4.61
C VAL A 35 -8.32 -2.58 -4.42
N VAL A 36 -8.09 -1.71 -3.43
CA VAL A 36 -6.74 -1.24 -3.09
C VAL A 36 -5.92 -2.41 -2.56
N HIS A 37 -4.87 -2.78 -3.29
CA HIS A 37 -4.02 -3.92 -2.97
C HIS A 37 -2.63 -3.73 -3.54
N ARG A 38 -1.61 -4.02 -2.73
CA ARG A 38 -0.24 -4.18 -3.20
C ARG A 38 0.57 -5.09 -2.28
N ALA A 39 1.13 -6.16 -2.86
CA ALA A 39 1.89 -7.19 -2.14
C ALA A 39 3.39 -6.87 -1.97
N ASP A 40 3.95 -6.05 -2.84
CA ASP A 40 5.39 -5.78 -2.93
C ASP A 40 5.80 -4.43 -2.32
N GLY A 41 4.83 -3.68 -1.78
CA GLY A 41 5.07 -2.32 -1.31
C GLY A 41 3.80 -1.65 -0.78
N PRO A 42 3.89 -0.37 -0.38
CA PRO A 42 2.74 0.40 0.02
C PRO A 42 1.76 0.59 -1.14
N ALA A 43 0.49 0.34 -0.87
CA ALA A 43 -0.59 0.42 -1.85
C ALA A 43 -1.12 1.85 -2.04
N VAL A 44 -0.80 2.78 -1.14
CA VAL A 44 -1.12 4.21 -1.26
C VAL A 44 0.10 5.02 -0.84
N ILE A 45 0.50 5.97 -1.66
CA ILE A 45 1.61 6.91 -1.42
C ILE A 45 1.09 8.32 -1.63
N PHE A 46 1.01 9.08 -0.54
CA PHE A 46 0.57 10.47 -0.53
C PHE A 46 1.68 11.41 -1.05
N PRO A 47 1.33 12.62 -1.51
CA PRO A 47 2.31 13.60 -2.01
C PRO A 47 3.29 14.10 -0.93
N ASP A 48 2.93 13.99 0.35
CA ASP A 48 3.79 14.31 1.50
C ASP A 48 4.77 13.18 1.85
N GLY A 49 4.73 12.06 1.12
CA GLY A 49 5.55 10.87 1.35
C GLY A 49 4.99 9.90 2.38
N VAL A 50 3.78 10.13 2.91
CA VAL A 50 3.13 9.15 3.78
C VAL A 50 2.75 7.92 2.96
N GLU A 51 3.11 6.75 3.48
CA GLU A 51 2.84 5.46 2.87
C GLU A 51 1.82 4.67 3.69
N ARG A 52 0.83 4.09 3.00
CA ARG A 52 -0.14 3.15 3.59
C ARG A 52 -0.14 1.82 2.85
N TRP A 53 -0.32 0.76 3.62
CA TRP A 53 -0.32 -0.61 3.13
C TRP A 53 -1.75 -1.13 3.11
N TYR A 54 -2.16 -1.64 1.95
CA TYR A 54 -3.46 -2.29 1.78
C TYR A 54 -3.27 -3.63 1.11
N LEU A 55 -3.95 -4.64 1.64
CA LEU A 55 -3.99 -5.99 1.09
C LEU A 55 -5.44 -6.42 0.96
N ASN A 56 -5.88 -6.67 -0.27
CA ASN A 56 -7.24 -7.10 -0.61
C ASN A 56 -8.30 -6.12 -0.05
N GLY A 57 -8.07 -4.82 -0.21
CA GLY A 57 -8.93 -3.74 0.28
C GLY A 57 -8.82 -3.47 1.78
N LYS A 58 -8.01 -4.21 2.54
CA LYS A 58 -7.85 -4.02 4.00
C LYS A 58 -6.60 -3.22 4.31
N GLU A 59 -6.73 -2.16 5.11
CA GLU A 59 -5.59 -1.42 5.61
C GLU A 59 -4.80 -2.25 6.64
N VAL A 60 -3.52 -2.47 6.39
CA VAL A 60 -2.60 -3.24 7.25
C VAL A 60 -1.37 -2.44 7.67
N THR A 61 -1.37 -1.11 7.45
CA THR A 61 -0.24 -0.21 7.72
C THR A 61 0.38 -0.42 9.11
N ARG A 62 -0.45 -0.55 10.15
CA ARG A 62 0.01 -0.73 11.53
C ARG A 62 0.72 -2.06 11.75
N ASP A 63 0.16 -3.14 11.18
CA ASP A 63 0.71 -4.48 11.33
C ASP A 63 2.01 -4.61 10.55
N VAL A 64 2.08 -4.05 9.34
CA VAL A 64 3.32 -3.98 8.54
C VAL A 64 4.42 -3.22 9.28
N LYS A 65 4.11 -2.04 9.85
CA LYS A 65 5.09 -1.29 10.66
C LYS A 65 5.58 -2.08 11.87
N THR A 66 4.68 -2.82 12.53
CA THR A 66 5.04 -3.68 13.66
C THR A 66 5.94 -4.83 13.22
N TYR A 67 5.60 -5.47 12.10
CA TYR A 67 6.40 -6.56 11.52
C TYR A 67 7.80 -6.08 11.12
N PHE A 68 7.92 -4.90 10.49
CA PHE A 68 9.22 -4.33 10.12
C PHE A 68 10.08 -4.02 11.35
N PHE A 69 9.46 -3.47 12.40
CA PHE A 69 10.13 -3.23 13.67
C PHE A 69 10.65 -4.53 14.32
N GLN A 70 9.82 -5.57 14.37
CA GLN A 70 10.18 -6.87 14.92
C GLN A 70 11.35 -7.53 14.15
N ASN A 71 11.34 -7.42 12.82
CA ASN A 71 12.40 -7.97 11.96
C ASN A 71 13.62 -7.04 11.84
N LYS A 72 13.62 -5.88 12.50
CA LYS A 72 14.67 -4.85 12.41
C LYS A 72 14.94 -4.40 10.96
N TRP A 73 13.88 -4.29 10.15
CA TRP A 73 13.97 -3.84 8.78
C TRP A 73 13.77 -2.31 8.70
N PRO A 74 14.67 -1.58 8.02
CA PRO A 74 14.49 -0.15 7.82
C PRO A 74 13.33 0.09 6.85
N VAL A 75 12.38 0.93 7.27
CA VAL A 75 11.18 1.27 6.48
C VAL A 75 11.56 1.88 5.13
N GLU A 76 12.62 2.68 5.09
CA GLU A 76 13.14 3.32 3.86
C GLU A 76 13.59 2.34 2.77
N ARG A 77 14.10 1.15 3.15
CA ARG A 77 14.50 0.12 2.17
C ARG A 77 13.34 -0.79 1.80
N GLY A 78 12.28 -0.83 2.61
CA GLY A 78 11.10 -1.64 2.35
C GLY A 78 11.41 -3.12 2.07
N LEU A 79 10.71 -3.67 1.08
CA LEU A 79 10.84 -5.04 0.59
C LEU A 79 11.80 -5.11 -0.61
N ASP A 80 13.04 -4.64 -0.42
CA ASP A 80 14.09 -4.56 -1.46
C ASP A 80 14.63 -5.90 -1.95
N THR A 81 14.51 -6.98 -1.16
CA THR A 81 14.98 -8.32 -1.52
C THR A 81 13.83 -9.29 -1.72
N SER A 82 14.04 -10.26 -2.64
CA SER A 82 13.11 -11.36 -2.88
C SER A 82 12.81 -12.17 -1.61
N GLU A 83 13.79 -12.29 -0.70
CA GLU A 83 13.59 -12.97 0.58
C GLU A 83 12.64 -12.21 1.50
N LYS A 84 12.78 -10.88 1.61
CA LYS A 84 11.83 -10.06 2.39
C LYS A 84 10.44 -10.09 1.77
N LEU A 85 10.34 -10.00 0.44
CA LEU A 85 9.07 -10.13 -0.28
C LEU A 85 8.40 -11.48 0.00
N ALA A 86 9.16 -12.57 -0.01
CA ALA A 86 8.65 -13.91 0.30
C ALA A 86 8.18 -14.02 1.75
N GLN A 87 8.96 -13.51 2.71
CA GLN A 87 8.59 -13.50 4.12
C GLN A 87 7.34 -12.64 4.40
N PHE A 88 7.26 -11.46 3.78
CA PHE A 88 6.10 -10.59 3.86
C PHE A 88 4.86 -11.26 3.29
N SER A 89 4.98 -11.83 2.08
CA SER A 89 3.90 -12.57 1.44
C SER A 89 3.43 -13.73 2.32
N LEU A 90 4.34 -14.52 2.88
CA LEU A 90 3.98 -15.63 3.78
C LEU A 90 3.25 -15.17 5.04
N HIS A 91 3.57 -13.98 5.57
CA HIS A 91 2.95 -13.46 6.77
C HIS A 91 1.57 -12.84 6.51
N PHE A 92 1.44 -12.05 5.43
CA PHE A 92 0.28 -11.21 5.18
C PHE A 92 -0.63 -11.68 4.04
N LEU A 93 -0.11 -12.44 3.07
CA LEU A 93 -0.84 -13.05 1.97
C LEU A 93 -1.02 -14.54 2.26
N LYS A 94 -2.00 -14.86 3.11
CA LYS A 94 -2.40 -16.24 3.39
C LYS A 94 -3.27 -16.82 2.29
#